data_AF-A0A172RWB4-F1
#
_entry.id   AF-A0A172RWB4-F1
#
_cell.length_a   1.000
_cell.length_b   1.000
_cell.length_c   1.000
_cell.angle_alpha   90.00
_cell.angle_beta   90.00
_cell.angle_gamma   90.00
#
_symmetry.space_group_name_H-M   'P 1'
#
loop_
_entity.id
_entity.type
_entity.pdbx_description
1 polymer ?
#
loop_
_entity_poly.entity_id
_entity_poly.type
_entity_poly.pdbx_seq_one_letter_code
_entity_poly.pdbx_strand_id
1 'polypeptide(L)'
;MTRHFPRRPQFVIVSPRQSGGGAIVLHALAKYASELGYRARVFYPGERKYEPGRKAFFWRQQIVFTITDVARVALVKLFGEKPFLNNPLFKGYVNVSVRGVARKWLPRVTDDDVVVYSDNIVGNPLHATHVVRWLLYHYTYKDRPGVAYSESDVFYCYMQPFNDVDLNPQGRQLTTPYYDLGLYKQTNFGERTGTCYVVRKGADRPDLPESFDGIVVDDLSEAEKVRVFNECKYCVSYDMQTAYSTLASICGCISVVVPEPGKTYDDYYAEDYKMYGVAFGFDPEQLAYSERTRSDALAYYTARNEESRAQAQAFVEDCKELFFS
;
A
#
# COMPACT_ATOMS: atom_id res chain seq x y z
N MET A 1 36.87 -25.23 -15.23
CA MET A 1 35.41 -25.25 -15.04
C MET A 1 35.07 -24.40 -13.82
N THR A 2 34.89 -23.11 -14.02
CA THR A 2 34.31 -22.21 -13.00
C THR A 2 32.85 -22.63 -12.81
N ARG A 3 32.50 -23.17 -11.64
CA ARG A 3 31.10 -23.42 -11.28
C ARG A 3 30.36 -22.08 -11.33
N HIS A 4 29.57 -21.85 -12.38
CA HIS A 4 28.61 -20.76 -12.43
C HIS A 4 27.50 -21.12 -11.45
N PHE A 5 27.62 -20.65 -10.21
CA PHE A 5 26.46 -20.60 -9.34
C PHE A 5 25.47 -19.62 -9.97
N PRO A 6 24.19 -20.00 -10.16
CA PRO A 6 23.20 -19.07 -10.70
C PRO A 6 23.19 -17.82 -9.83
N ARG A 7 23.40 -16.65 -10.44
CA ARG A 7 23.38 -15.36 -9.73
C ARG A 7 22.01 -15.19 -9.10
N ARG A 8 21.98 -15.01 -7.78
CA ARG A 8 20.73 -14.81 -7.05
C ARG A 8 20.42 -13.31 -7.05
N PRO A 9 19.29 -12.87 -7.62
CA PRO A 9 18.96 -11.46 -7.65
C PRO A 9 18.79 -10.90 -6.23
N GLN A 10 19.16 -9.64 -6.09
CA GLN A 10 18.84 -8.78 -4.95
C GLN A 10 17.76 -7.80 -5.39
N PHE A 11 16.90 -7.38 -4.47
CA PHE A 11 15.82 -6.45 -4.79
C PHE A 11 16.01 -5.13 -4.05
N VAL A 12 15.92 -4.04 -4.79
CA VAL A 12 15.88 -2.68 -4.25
C VAL A 12 14.55 -2.06 -4.62
N ILE A 13 13.67 -1.95 -3.64
CA ILE A 13 12.35 -1.37 -3.84
C ILE A 13 12.45 0.12 -3.50
N VAL A 14 12.23 0.97 -4.49
CA VAL A 14 12.25 2.42 -4.29
C VAL A 14 10.84 2.87 -3.92
N SER A 15 10.67 3.28 -2.67
CA SER A 15 9.35 3.58 -2.11
C SER A 15 9.44 4.79 -1.19
N PRO A 16 8.42 5.67 -1.13
CA PRO A 16 8.27 6.59 0.00
C PRO A 16 8.01 5.80 1.30
N ARG A 17 8.06 6.46 2.46
CA ARG A 17 7.60 5.86 3.73
C ARG A 17 6.14 5.41 3.64
N GLN A 18 5.72 4.50 4.52
CA GLN A 18 4.38 3.90 4.53
C GLN A 18 3.31 4.93 4.97
N SER A 19 2.93 5.83 4.06
CA SER A 19 1.96 6.90 4.28
C SER A 19 0.68 6.71 3.46
N GLY A 20 0.60 5.67 2.64
CA GLY A 20 -0.55 5.32 1.80
C GLY A 20 -0.43 3.93 1.17
N GLY A 21 -1.48 3.49 0.48
CA GLY A 21 -1.62 2.11 -0.05
C GLY A 21 -0.49 1.68 -0.98
N GLY A 22 -0.10 2.53 -1.94
CA GLY A 22 1.01 2.20 -2.86
C GLY A 22 2.34 1.98 -2.13
N ALA A 23 2.62 2.77 -1.09
CA ALA A 23 3.80 2.57 -0.25
C ALA A 23 3.74 1.26 0.52
N ILE A 24 2.57 0.90 1.08
CA ILE A 24 2.36 -0.37 1.78
C ILE A 24 2.63 -1.56 0.85
N VAL A 25 2.08 -1.54 -0.36
CA VAL A 25 2.26 -2.60 -1.37
C VAL A 25 3.74 -2.77 -1.75
N LEU A 26 4.48 -1.67 -1.96
CA LEU A 26 5.93 -1.71 -2.21
C LEU A 26 6.71 -2.35 -1.04
N HIS A 27 6.35 -2.02 0.20
CA HIS A 27 6.98 -2.64 1.37
C HIS A 27 6.58 -4.11 1.52
N ALA A 28 5.35 -4.48 1.18
CA ALA A 28 4.87 -5.85 1.21
C ALA A 28 5.68 -6.72 0.24
N LEU A 29 5.93 -6.24 -0.99
CA LEU A 29 6.83 -6.92 -1.93
C LEU A 29 8.22 -7.15 -1.33
N ALA A 30 8.81 -6.13 -0.71
CA ALA A 30 10.12 -6.24 -0.06
C ALA A 30 10.11 -7.26 1.09
N LYS A 31 9.04 -7.29 1.90
CA LYS A 31 8.83 -8.26 2.97
C LYS A 31 8.75 -9.68 2.42
N TYR A 32 7.87 -9.93 1.46
CA TYR A 32 7.67 -11.28 0.91
C TYR A 32 8.91 -11.80 0.19
N ALA A 33 9.59 -10.96 -0.60
CA ALA A 33 10.86 -11.34 -1.22
C ALA A 33 11.94 -11.70 -0.16
N SER A 34 11.99 -10.97 0.96
CA SER A 34 12.88 -11.30 2.08
C SER A 34 12.53 -12.63 2.74
N GLU A 35 11.25 -12.90 2.95
CA GLU A 35 10.78 -14.17 3.54
C GLU A 35 10.99 -15.38 2.63
N LEU A 36 11.04 -15.16 1.31
CA LEU A 36 11.46 -16.16 0.31
C LEU A 36 13.00 -16.35 0.28
N GLY A 37 13.72 -15.66 1.18
CA GLY A 37 15.16 -15.77 1.36
C GLY A 37 16.00 -14.89 0.43
N TYR A 38 15.38 -14.00 -0.34
CA TYR A 38 16.10 -13.06 -1.22
C TYR A 38 16.50 -11.80 -0.45
N ARG A 39 17.59 -11.15 -0.86
CA ARG A 39 18.00 -9.89 -0.24
C ARG A 39 17.18 -8.74 -0.81
N ALA A 40 16.04 -8.45 -0.19
CA ALA A 40 15.19 -7.32 -0.56
C ALA A 40 15.32 -6.17 0.45
N ARG A 41 15.48 -4.94 -0.07
CA ARG A 41 15.64 -3.73 0.75
C ARG A 41 14.86 -2.57 0.17
N VAL A 42 14.35 -1.71 1.03
CA VAL A 42 13.69 -0.46 0.60
C VAL A 42 14.67 0.70 0.60
N PHE A 43 14.75 1.42 -0.52
CA PHE A 43 15.42 2.72 -0.62
C PHE A 43 14.37 3.83 -0.58
N TYR A 44 14.51 4.76 0.37
CA TYR A 44 13.60 5.90 0.50
C TYR A 44 14.13 7.11 -0.30
N PRO A 45 13.49 7.50 -1.42
CA PRO A 45 13.81 8.75 -2.08
C PRO A 45 13.22 9.91 -1.27
N GLY A 46 13.89 11.07 -1.33
CA GLY A 46 13.34 12.32 -0.82
C GLY A 46 12.15 12.81 -1.65
N GLU A 47 11.46 13.83 -1.15
CA GLU A 47 10.21 14.34 -1.73
C GLU A 47 10.38 15.00 -3.11
N ARG A 48 11.60 15.42 -3.45
CA ARG A 48 11.88 16.08 -4.73
C ARG A 48 11.98 15.06 -5.85
N LYS A 49 11.19 15.27 -6.92
CA LYS A 49 11.24 14.44 -8.12
C LYS A 49 12.64 14.47 -8.75
N TYR A 50 13.07 13.32 -9.25
CA TYR A 50 14.30 13.21 -10.03
C TYR A 50 14.11 13.88 -11.38
N GLU A 51 15.10 14.70 -11.77
CA GLU A 51 15.18 15.31 -13.09
C GLU A 51 16.57 15.03 -13.68
N PRO A 52 16.68 14.39 -14.86
CA PRO A 52 17.98 14.05 -15.46
C PRO A 52 18.94 15.24 -15.60
N GLY A 53 18.43 16.46 -15.80
CA GLY A 53 19.22 17.69 -15.91
C GLY A 53 19.63 18.33 -14.57
N ARG A 54 19.14 17.83 -13.42
CA ARG A 54 19.39 18.43 -12.09
C ARG A 54 19.89 17.42 -11.05
N LYS A 55 20.70 16.44 -11.48
CA LYS A 55 21.21 15.34 -10.63
C LYS A 55 21.91 15.83 -9.35
N ALA A 56 22.80 16.81 -9.44
CA ALA A 56 23.53 17.32 -8.27
C ALA A 56 22.59 17.91 -7.21
N PHE A 57 21.57 18.66 -7.65
CA PHE A 57 20.55 19.21 -6.77
C PHE A 57 19.70 18.10 -6.14
N PHE A 58 19.25 17.12 -6.94
CA PHE A 58 18.52 15.95 -6.45
C PHE A 58 19.29 15.23 -5.34
N TRP A 59 20.58 14.93 -5.56
CA TRP A 59 21.41 14.25 -4.55
C TRP A 59 21.68 15.08 -3.31
N ARG A 60 21.84 16.41 -3.43
CA ARG A 60 21.93 17.29 -2.27
C ARG A 60 20.67 17.20 -1.41
N GLN A 61 19.49 17.23 -2.04
CA GLN A 61 18.22 17.08 -1.34
C GLN A 61 18.06 15.69 -0.74
N GLN A 62 18.52 14.64 -1.42
CA GLN A 62 18.52 13.28 -0.92
C GLN A 62 19.37 13.15 0.36
N ILE A 63 20.51 13.83 0.45
CA ILE A 63 21.34 13.86 1.66
C ILE A 63 20.58 14.52 2.81
N VAL A 64 19.98 15.69 2.58
CA VAL A 64 19.18 16.40 3.59
C VAL A 64 18.01 15.54 4.07
N PHE A 65 17.30 14.91 3.14
CA PHE A 65 16.23 13.97 3.46
C PHE A 65 16.76 12.79 4.31
N THR A 66 17.89 12.19 3.92
CA THR A 66 18.45 11.05 4.64
C THR A 66 18.80 11.41 6.08
N ILE A 67 19.38 12.60 6.32
CA ILE A 67 19.69 13.10 7.67
C ILE A 67 18.41 13.27 8.51
N THR A 68 17.40 13.93 7.96
CA THR A 68 16.14 14.17 8.68
C THR A 68 15.38 12.89 8.96
N ASP A 69 15.38 11.96 8.01
CA ASP A 69 14.77 10.63 8.16
C ASP A 69 15.52 9.78 9.19
N VAL A 70 16.86 9.80 9.24
CA VAL A 70 17.66 9.16 10.32
C VAL A 70 17.27 9.71 11.68
N ALA A 71 17.19 11.04 11.81
CA ALA A 71 16.85 11.69 13.07
C ALA A 71 15.45 11.27 13.55
N ARG A 72 14.45 11.26 12.66
CA ARG A 72 13.09 10.80 12.98
C ARG A 72 13.05 9.33 13.42
N VAL A 73 13.75 8.44 12.72
CA VAL A 73 13.87 7.03 13.13
C VAL A 73 14.52 6.91 14.51
N ALA A 74 15.57 7.69 14.80
CA ALA A 74 16.25 7.67 16.08
C ALA A 74 15.33 8.16 17.22
N LEU A 75 14.58 9.24 17.00
CA LEU A 75 13.62 9.77 17.95
C LEU A 75 12.52 8.74 18.28
N VAL A 76 11.93 8.10 17.27
CA VAL A 76 10.92 7.06 17.49
C VAL A 76 11.50 5.86 18.26
N LYS A 77 12.75 5.46 17.97
CA LYS A 77 13.41 4.39 18.74
C LYS A 77 13.69 4.77 20.18
N LEU A 78 14.06 6.02 20.45
CA LEU A 78 14.44 6.49 21.79
C LEU A 78 13.23 6.70 22.70
N PHE A 79 12.15 7.28 22.17
CA PHE A 79 10.97 7.66 22.95
C PHE A 79 9.75 6.74 22.76
N GLY A 80 9.87 5.74 21.88
CA GLY A 80 8.76 4.91 21.43
C GLY A 80 7.84 5.64 20.45
N GLU A 81 6.84 4.93 19.93
CA GLU A 81 5.93 5.49 18.91
C GLU A 81 4.83 6.39 19.51
N LYS A 82 4.39 6.11 20.75
CA LYS A 82 3.24 6.77 21.40
C LYS A 82 3.27 8.30 21.32
N PRO A 83 4.39 8.99 21.62
CA PRO A 83 4.45 10.46 21.58
C PRO A 83 4.26 11.05 20.18
N PHE A 84 4.40 10.24 19.13
CA PHE A 84 4.41 10.71 17.74
C PHE A 84 3.21 10.21 16.92
N LEU A 85 2.31 9.41 17.48
CA LEU A 85 1.17 8.80 16.76
C LEU A 85 0.31 9.83 16.01
N ASN A 86 0.09 11.00 16.62
CA ASN A 86 -0.75 12.06 16.06
C ASN A 86 0.07 13.22 15.45
N ASN A 87 1.38 13.02 15.22
CA ASN A 87 2.24 14.03 14.63
C ASN A 87 2.44 13.77 13.12
N PRO A 88 1.93 14.65 12.23
CA PRO A 88 2.05 14.46 10.77
C PRO A 88 3.49 14.32 10.27
N LEU A 89 4.48 14.92 10.95
CA LEU A 89 5.90 14.82 10.57
C LEU A 89 6.48 13.42 10.78
N PHE A 90 5.81 12.59 11.58
CA PHE A 90 6.17 11.21 11.87
C PHE A 90 5.27 10.19 11.16
N LYS A 91 4.39 10.65 10.26
CA LYS A 91 3.61 9.77 9.38
C LYS A 91 4.54 8.82 8.61
N GLY A 92 4.30 7.52 8.71
CA GLY A 92 5.14 6.48 8.11
C GLY A 92 6.42 6.13 8.86
N TYR A 93 6.66 6.74 10.04
CA TYR A 93 7.72 6.34 10.99
C TYR A 93 7.15 5.61 12.20
N VAL A 94 5.92 5.90 12.57
CA VAL A 94 5.16 5.21 13.60
C VAL A 94 4.08 4.36 12.98
N ASN A 95 3.75 3.28 13.68
CA ASN A 95 2.63 2.41 13.41
C ASN A 95 2.56 1.95 11.94
N VAL A 96 3.72 1.54 11.43
CA VAL A 96 3.86 1.05 10.06
C VAL A 96 3.22 -0.33 9.93
N SER A 97 2.43 -0.53 8.88
CA SER A 97 1.70 -1.77 8.61
C SER A 97 2.65 -2.92 8.30
N VAL A 98 3.61 -2.70 7.40
CA VAL A 98 4.61 -3.70 7.02
C VAL A 98 5.88 -3.50 7.84
N ARG A 99 6.15 -4.43 8.76
CA ARG A 99 7.31 -4.39 9.66
C ARG A 99 8.42 -5.33 9.20
N GLY A 100 9.63 -5.11 9.72
CA GLY A 100 10.79 -5.99 9.50
C GLY A 100 11.48 -5.85 8.14
N VAL A 101 11.11 -4.85 7.34
CA VAL A 101 11.71 -4.63 6.02
C VAL A 101 13.09 -3.97 6.17
N ALA A 102 14.11 -4.56 5.55
CA ALA A 102 15.45 -4.01 5.58
C ALA A 102 15.55 -2.73 4.75
N ARG A 103 16.32 -1.76 5.25
CA ARG A 103 16.56 -0.49 4.54
C ARG A 103 17.85 -0.53 3.73
N LYS A 104 17.83 0.07 2.55
CA LYS A 104 19.01 0.46 1.78
C LYS A 104 19.32 1.94 2.05
N TRP A 105 20.47 2.19 2.65
CA TRP A 105 20.89 3.54 3.07
C TRP A 105 21.61 4.30 1.97
N LEU A 106 22.48 3.61 1.23
CA LEU A 106 23.28 4.19 0.17
C LEU A 106 22.63 3.91 -1.19
N PRO A 107 22.65 4.87 -2.13
CA PRO A 107 22.07 4.74 -3.45
C PRO A 107 22.96 3.93 -4.42
N ARG A 108 23.70 2.94 -3.91
CA ARG A 108 24.60 2.11 -4.72
C ARG A 108 23.93 0.81 -5.06
N VAL A 109 23.84 0.50 -6.35
CA VAL A 109 23.32 -0.78 -6.88
C VAL A 109 24.42 -1.49 -7.66
N THR A 110 24.23 -2.78 -7.90
CA THR A 110 25.13 -3.67 -8.62
C THR A 110 24.36 -4.37 -9.74
N ASP A 111 25.05 -5.08 -10.62
CA ASP A 111 24.41 -5.87 -11.68
C ASP A 111 23.60 -7.05 -11.13
N ASP A 112 23.68 -7.36 -9.83
CA ASP A 112 22.80 -8.35 -9.19
C ASP A 112 21.50 -7.72 -8.64
N ASP A 113 21.37 -6.39 -8.61
CA ASP A 113 20.20 -5.71 -8.07
C ASP A 113 19.13 -5.49 -9.17
N VAL A 114 17.93 -6.03 -8.95
CA VAL A 114 16.70 -5.62 -9.63
C VAL A 114 16.10 -4.44 -8.86
N VAL A 115 15.96 -3.30 -9.52
CA VAL A 115 15.41 -2.09 -8.91
C VAL A 115 13.96 -1.90 -9.34
N VAL A 116 13.07 -1.89 -8.35
CA VAL A 116 11.64 -1.66 -8.55
C VAL A 116 11.31 -0.20 -8.26
N TYR A 117 10.81 0.52 -9.26
CA TYR A 117 10.30 1.88 -9.15
C TYR A 117 8.78 1.89 -9.29
N SER A 118 8.07 2.66 -8.46
CA SER A 118 6.67 2.99 -8.73
C SER A 118 6.51 3.93 -9.93
N ASP A 119 5.32 3.95 -10.50
CA ASP A 119 4.91 4.78 -11.64
C ASP A 119 5.27 6.26 -11.50
N ASN A 120 5.32 6.79 -10.28
CA ASN A 120 5.62 8.19 -10.01
C ASN A 120 7.12 8.56 -10.03
N ILE A 121 8.04 7.60 -10.17
CA ILE A 121 9.49 7.87 -10.25
C ILE A 121 9.96 7.98 -11.70
N VAL A 122 10.44 9.17 -12.05
CA VAL A 122 11.00 9.49 -13.38
C VAL A 122 12.45 9.02 -13.47
N GLY A 123 12.81 8.46 -14.63
CA GLY A 123 14.16 8.04 -14.99
C GLY A 123 14.67 6.88 -14.15
N ASN A 124 15.99 6.68 -14.15
CA ASN A 124 16.67 5.65 -13.35
C ASN A 124 17.61 6.31 -12.33
N PRO A 125 17.09 6.86 -11.21
CA PRO A 125 17.90 7.59 -10.23
C PRO A 125 19.04 6.79 -9.63
N LEU A 126 18.90 5.45 -9.54
CA LEU A 126 19.92 4.58 -8.95
C LEU A 126 20.92 4.05 -9.99
N HIS A 127 20.75 4.36 -11.27
CA HIS A 127 21.61 3.89 -12.36
C HIS A 127 21.70 2.36 -12.40
N ALA A 128 20.57 1.68 -12.19
CA ALA A 128 20.50 0.22 -12.19
C ALA A 128 20.48 -0.36 -13.61
N THR A 129 21.09 -1.52 -13.79
CA THR A 129 21.05 -2.28 -15.04
C THR A 129 19.68 -2.96 -15.24
N HIS A 130 19.10 -3.49 -14.16
CA HIS A 130 17.82 -4.22 -14.18
C HIS A 130 16.74 -3.39 -13.52
N VAL A 131 15.78 -2.91 -14.30
CA VAL A 131 14.75 -1.98 -13.86
C VAL A 131 13.36 -2.56 -14.08
N VAL A 132 12.57 -2.56 -13.02
CA VAL A 132 11.14 -2.85 -13.03
C VAL A 132 10.36 -1.58 -12.72
N ARG A 133 9.34 -1.29 -13.53
CA ARG A 133 8.37 -0.22 -13.35
C ARG A 133 7.04 -0.81 -12.93
N TRP A 134 6.61 -0.48 -11.73
CA TRP A 134 5.35 -0.97 -11.20
C TRP A 134 4.29 0.13 -11.25
N LEU A 135 3.33 -0.05 -12.16
CA LEU A 135 2.18 0.82 -12.33
C LEU A 135 1.17 0.56 -11.20
N LEU A 136 1.35 1.27 -10.08
CA LEU A 136 0.43 1.21 -8.94
C LEU A 136 -0.84 2.01 -9.19
N TYR A 137 -0.80 2.90 -10.19
CA TYR A 137 -1.93 3.64 -10.75
C TYR A 137 -1.70 3.88 -12.24
N HIS A 138 -2.59 4.66 -12.88
CA HIS A 138 -2.49 4.96 -14.32
C HIS A 138 -1.19 5.68 -14.70
N TYR A 139 -0.72 5.41 -15.92
CA TYR A 139 0.50 5.99 -16.47
C TYR A 139 0.45 7.54 -16.46
N THR A 140 1.28 8.12 -15.59
CA THR A 140 1.24 9.56 -15.24
C THR A 140 2.09 10.44 -16.17
N TYR A 141 3.02 9.87 -16.95
CA TYR A 141 4.03 10.63 -17.72
C TYR A 141 3.88 10.52 -19.24
N LYS A 142 2.64 10.38 -19.74
CA LYS A 142 2.32 10.35 -21.17
C LYS A 142 2.85 11.58 -21.94
N ASP A 143 3.03 12.70 -21.25
CA ASP A 143 3.57 13.95 -21.79
C ASP A 143 5.11 13.99 -21.91
N ARG A 144 5.82 12.95 -21.44
CA ARG A 144 7.30 12.91 -21.40
C ARG A 144 7.89 11.59 -21.95
N PRO A 145 7.55 11.19 -23.19
CA PRO A 145 8.06 9.96 -23.78
C PRO A 145 9.59 9.97 -23.85
N GLY A 146 10.23 8.82 -23.59
CA GLY A 146 11.68 8.65 -23.61
C GLY A 146 12.47 9.35 -22.48
N VAL A 147 11.81 10.17 -21.65
CA VAL A 147 12.42 10.81 -20.48
C VAL A 147 12.04 10.10 -19.18
N ALA A 148 10.77 9.66 -19.08
CA ALA A 148 10.27 9.01 -17.89
C ALA A 148 10.84 7.61 -17.69
N TYR A 149 10.93 6.81 -18.76
CA TYR A 149 11.32 5.41 -18.70
C TYR A 149 12.28 5.05 -19.84
N SER A 150 13.09 4.01 -19.64
CA SER A 150 13.97 3.45 -20.68
C SER A 150 13.22 2.39 -21.48
N GLU A 151 13.60 2.18 -22.74
CA GLU A 151 13.14 1.07 -23.57
C GLU A 151 13.49 -0.32 -22.99
N SER A 152 14.50 -0.38 -22.13
CA SER A 152 14.92 -1.62 -21.45
C SER A 152 14.20 -1.88 -20.11
N ASP A 153 13.35 -0.94 -19.66
CA ASP A 153 12.60 -1.10 -18.42
C ASP A 153 11.49 -2.16 -18.61
N VAL A 154 11.32 -3.06 -17.64
CA VAL A 154 10.21 -4.04 -17.63
C VAL A 154 9.05 -3.48 -16.82
N PHE A 155 7.82 -3.59 -17.33
CA PHE A 155 6.63 -3.07 -16.67
C PHE A 155 5.76 -4.16 -16.05
N TYR A 156 5.17 -3.86 -14.90
CA TYR A 156 4.08 -4.60 -14.27
C TYR A 156 2.97 -3.62 -13.89
N CYS A 157 1.71 -4.03 -14.03
CA CYS A 157 0.58 -3.31 -13.48
C CYS A 157 0.15 -3.91 -12.12
N TYR A 158 -0.36 -3.07 -11.22
CA TYR A 158 -0.94 -3.57 -9.97
C TYR A 158 -2.26 -4.29 -10.21
N MET A 159 -3.03 -3.85 -11.20
CA MET A 159 -4.26 -4.47 -11.67
C MET A 159 -4.48 -4.12 -13.15
N GLN A 160 -5.23 -4.95 -13.88
CA GLN A 160 -5.45 -4.76 -15.32
C GLN A 160 -5.98 -3.37 -15.71
N PRO A 161 -6.91 -2.72 -14.97
CA PRO A 161 -7.35 -1.36 -15.29
C PRO A 161 -6.24 -0.29 -15.25
N PHE A 162 -5.13 -0.56 -14.55
CA PHE A 162 -3.98 0.34 -14.50
C PHE A 162 -2.93 0.01 -15.56
N ASN A 163 -3.15 -1.04 -16.35
CA ASN A 163 -2.21 -1.43 -17.39
C ASN A 163 -2.17 -0.40 -18.51
N ASP A 164 -0.97 -0.10 -18.98
CA ASP A 164 -0.76 0.64 -20.22
C ASP A 164 -0.19 -0.35 -21.25
N VAL A 165 -0.95 -0.63 -22.31
CA VAL A 165 -0.62 -1.69 -23.27
C VAL A 165 0.62 -1.38 -24.11
N ASP A 166 0.97 -0.11 -24.26
CA ASP A 166 2.16 0.30 -25.01
C ASP A 166 3.43 0.05 -24.17
N LEU A 167 3.35 0.26 -22.86
CA LEU A 167 4.46 0.04 -21.93
C LEU A 167 4.56 -1.42 -21.45
N ASN A 168 3.42 -2.09 -21.27
CA ASN A 168 3.32 -3.46 -20.78
C ASN A 168 2.42 -4.31 -21.69
N PRO A 169 2.86 -4.59 -22.94
CA PRO A 169 2.07 -5.34 -23.92
C PRO A 169 1.84 -6.79 -23.51
N GLN A 170 2.68 -7.36 -22.64
CA GLN A 170 2.48 -8.71 -22.10
C GLN A 170 1.45 -8.76 -20.97
N GLY A 171 0.95 -7.61 -20.50
CA GLY A 171 -0.03 -7.55 -19.42
C GLY A 171 0.46 -8.11 -18.09
N ARG A 172 1.78 -8.06 -17.83
CA ARG A 172 2.35 -8.55 -16.57
C ARG A 172 1.71 -7.84 -15.39
N GLN A 173 1.24 -8.62 -14.43
CA GLN A 173 0.54 -8.11 -13.26
C GLN A 173 1.26 -8.57 -11.98
N LEU A 174 1.41 -7.65 -11.04
CA LEU A 174 1.91 -7.92 -9.70
C LEU A 174 0.98 -7.26 -8.69
N THR A 175 0.20 -8.07 -7.97
CA THR A 175 -0.77 -7.60 -6.98
C THR A 175 -0.42 -8.14 -5.61
N THR A 176 0.12 -7.30 -4.74
CA THR A 176 0.52 -7.69 -3.38
C THR A 176 -0.08 -6.77 -2.32
N PRO A 177 -1.42 -6.74 -2.11
CA PRO A 177 -1.96 -6.04 -0.96
C PRO A 177 -1.37 -6.63 0.32
N TYR A 178 -1.46 -5.82 1.37
CA TYR A 178 -1.07 -6.25 2.69
C TYR A 178 -2.05 -5.69 3.71
N TYR A 179 -2.63 -6.59 4.49
CA TYR A 179 -3.51 -6.26 5.59
C TYR A 179 -2.83 -6.68 6.90
N ASP A 180 -2.58 -5.73 7.80
CA ASP A 180 -2.00 -6.02 9.11
C ASP A 180 -3.07 -6.59 10.05
N LEU A 181 -3.42 -7.87 9.86
CA LEU A 181 -4.42 -8.57 10.67
C LEU A 181 -3.94 -8.86 12.11
N GLY A 182 -2.65 -8.61 12.40
CA GLY A 182 -2.13 -8.60 13.76
C GLY A 182 -2.58 -7.37 14.55
N LEU A 183 -2.67 -6.23 13.85
CA LEU A 183 -3.18 -4.95 14.35
C LEU A 183 -4.71 -4.87 14.24
N TYR A 184 -5.26 -5.09 13.04
CA TYR A 184 -6.69 -5.06 12.74
C TYR A 184 -7.38 -6.35 13.18
N LYS A 185 -7.80 -6.37 14.44
CA LYS A 185 -8.55 -7.47 15.03
C LYS A 185 -9.47 -6.97 16.12
N GLN A 186 -10.53 -7.74 16.37
CA GLN A 186 -11.40 -7.52 17.50
C GLN A 186 -10.67 -7.85 18.81
N THR A 187 -10.61 -6.88 19.71
CA THR A 187 -10.11 -6.99 21.07
C THR A 187 -11.19 -6.70 22.11
N ASN A 188 -12.24 -5.96 21.73
CA ASN A 188 -13.41 -5.73 22.56
C ASN A 188 -14.59 -6.61 22.12
N PHE A 189 -15.02 -7.51 23.00
CA PHE A 189 -16.17 -8.41 22.80
C PHE A 189 -17.38 -8.03 23.67
N GLY A 190 -17.30 -6.91 24.41
CA GLY A 190 -18.39 -6.38 25.22
C GLY A 190 -19.37 -5.54 24.40
N GLU A 191 -20.26 -4.85 25.12
CA GLU A 191 -21.18 -3.88 24.52
C GLU A 191 -20.40 -2.70 23.92
N ARG A 192 -20.84 -2.26 22.74
CA ARG A 192 -20.26 -1.14 21.99
C ARG A 192 -21.36 -0.16 21.65
N THR A 193 -21.04 1.11 21.66
CA THR A 193 -21.98 2.21 21.39
C THR A 193 -21.35 3.23 20.44
N GLY A 194 -22.17 4.12 19.88
CA GLY A 194 -21.71 5.18 18.99
C GLY A 194 -21.28 4.71 17.59
N THR A 195 -20.85 5.70 16.81
CA THR A 195 -20.52 5.57 15.39
C THR A 195 -19.14 6.18 15.13
N CYS A 196 -18.35 5.57 14.27
CA CYS A 196 -17.19 6.18 13.65
C CYS A 196 -17.35 6.28 12.14
N TYR A 197 -16.60 7.18 11.51
CA TYR A 197 -16.78 7.56 10.12
C TYR A 197 -15.49 7.42 9.31
N VAL A 198 -15.62 6.93 8.08
CA VAL A 198 -14.55 6.89 7.07
C VAL A 198 -15.02 7.70 5.86
N VAL A 199 -14.43 8.87 5.60
CA VAL A 199 -14.90 9.79 4.55
C VAL A 199 -14.01 9.70 3.30
N ARG A 200 -12.71 9.92 3.45
CA ARG A 200 -11.65 9.75 2.44
C ARG A 200 -12.05 10.23 1.04
N LYS A 201 -12.21 9.30 0.09
CA LYS A 201 -12.54 9.60 -1.33
C LYS A 201 -13.92 10.21 -1.49
N GLY A 202 -14.79 10.07 -0.49
CA GLY A 202 -16.11 10.69 -0.44
C GLY A 202 -16.11 12.11 0.13
N ALA A 203 -14.96 12.75 0.39
CA ALA A 203 -14.90 14.07 1.01
C ALA A 203 -15.59 15.18 0.22
N ASP A 204 -15.70 15.03 -1.10
CA ASP A 204 -16.36 15.99 -1.99
C ASP A 204 -17.82 15.62 -2.30
N ARG A 205 -18.39 14.64 -1.59
CA ARG A 205 -19.76 14.20 -1.81
C ARG A 205 -20.77 15.28 -1.39
N PRO A 206 -21.80 15.56 -2.21
CA PRO A 206 -22.80 16.58 -1.89
C PRO A 206 -23.78 16.14 -0.79
N ASP A 207 -23.85 14.83 -0.50
CA ASP A 207 -24.76 14.23 0.48
C ASP A 207 -24.09 13.96 1.84
N LEU A 208 -22.91 14.52 2.09
CA LEU A 208 -22.30 14.49 3.41
C LEU A 208 -23.16 15.26 4.42
N PRO A 209 -23.28 14.79 5.67
CA PRO A 209 -23.95 15.55 6.71
C PRO A 209 -23.16 16.81 7.05
N GLU A 210 -23.85 17.87 7.52
CA GLU A 210 -23.19 19.11 7.97
C GLU A 210 -22.20 18.86 9.12
N SER A 211 -22.47 17.84 9.95
CA SER A 211 -21.59 17.38 11.00
C SER A 211 -21.76 15.88 11.25
N PHE A 212 -20.69 15.24 11.72
CA PHE A 212 -20.70 13.83 12.12
C PHE A 212 -20.94 13.72 13.63
N ASP A 213 -21.77 12.77 14.06
CA ASP A 213 -22.05 12.52 15.49
C ASP A 213 -21.00 11.66 16.20
N GLY A 214 -19.86 11.45 15.54
CA GLY A 214 -18.84 10.50 15.93
C GLY A 214 -17.50 10.80 15.28
N ILE A 215 -16.50 9.97 15.57
CA ILE A 215 -15.12 10.24 15.19
C ILE A 215 -14.91 9.92 13.71
N VAL A 216 -14.45 10.89 12.92
CA VAL A 216 -13.89 10.66 11.58
C VAL A 216 -12.47 10.13 11.72
N VAL A 217 -12.22 8.89 11.25
CA VAL A 217 -10.98 8.17 11.56
C VAL A 217 -9.84 8.44 10.56
N ASP A 218 -10.08 9.21 9.51
CA ASP A 218 -9.22 9.29 8.32
C ASP A 218 -7.78 9.72 8.62
N ASP A 219 -7.62 10.68 9.53
CA ASP A 219 -6.33 11.25 9.92
C ASP A 219 -5.72 10.60 11.17
N LEU A 220 -6.41 9.63 11.78
CA LEU A 220 -5.89 8.90 12.93
C LEU A 220 -4.75 7.95 12.51
N SER A 221 -3.84 7.66 13.44
CA SER A 221 -2.90 6.53 13.26
C SER A 221 -3.67 5.21 13.15
N GLU A 222 -3.15 4.20 12.44
CA GLU A 222 -3.84 2.89 12.30
C GLU A 222 -4.22 2.26 13.67
N ALA A 223 -3.43 2.47 14.73
CA ALA A 223 -3.67 1.94 16.06
C ALA A 223 -4.83 2.67 16.74
N GLU A 224 -4.91 3.99 16.56
CA GLU A 224 -6.07 4.77 16.98
C GLU A 224 -7.32 4.41 16.16
N LYS A 225 -7.19 4.17 14.84
CA LYS A 225 -8.30 3.64 14.03
C LYS A 225 -8.81 2.31 14.60
N VAL A 226 -7.91 1.36 14.89
CA VAL A 226 -8.27 0.06 15.48
C VAL A 226 -8.90 0.23 16.86
N ARG A 227 -8.40 1.14 17.70
CA ARG A 227 -9.00 1.45 18.99
C ARG A 227 -10.44 1.91 18.82
N VAL A 228 -10.66 2.91 17.95
CA VAL A 228 -12.00 3.44 17.65
C VAL A 228 -12.92 2.34 17.10
N PHE A 229 -12.45 1.52 16.16
CA PHE A 229 -13.24 0.40 15.63
C PHE A 229 -13.62 -0.65 16.69
N ASN A 230 -12.80 -0.82 17.73
CA ASN A 230 -13.13 -1.71 18.84
C ASN A 230 -14.08 -1.08 19.88
N GLU A 231 -14.19 0.24 19.92
CA GLU A 231 -15.08 0.97 20.83
C GLU A 231 -16.47 1.21 20.21
N CYS A 232 -16.53 1.49 18.90
CA CYS A 232 -17.75 1.86 18.20
C CYS A 232 -18.62 0.67 17.79
N LYS A 233 -19.95 0.86 17.87
CA LYS A 233 -20.93 -0.11 17.35
C LYS A 233 -20.95 -0.10 15.83
N TYR A 234 -21.03 1.09 15.23
CA TYR A 234 -21.10 1.26 13.78
C TYR A 234 -19.83 1.90 13.23
N CYS A 235 -19.43 1.46 12.05
CA CYS A 235 -18.49 2.19 11.21
C CYS A 235 -19.17 2.54 9.88
N VAL A 236 -19.48 3.81 9.68
CA VAL A 236 -20.17 4.32 8.50
C VAL A 236 -19.16 4.94 7.55
N SER A 237 -19.09 4.43 6.33
CA SER A 237 -18.15 4.90 5.32
C SER A 237 -18.84 5.58 4.14
N TYR A 238 -18.34 6.75 3.77
CA TYR A 238 -18.70 7.46 2.55
C TYR A 238 -17.68 7.21 1.42
N ASP A 239 -16.62 6.43 1.68
CA ASP A 239 -15.68 5.92 0.69
C ASP A 239 -16.14 4.52 0.24
N MET A 240 -16.79 4.48 -0.94
CA MET A 240 -17.36 3.25 -1.48
C MET A 240 -16.32 2.17 -1.78
N GLN A 241 -15.03 2.51 -1.91
CA GLN A 241 -13.96 1.61 -2.34
C GLN A 241 -12.77 1.67 -1.38
N THR A 242 -13.01 1.34 -0.11
CA THR A 242 -12.00 1.35 0.95
C THR A 242 -11.87 0.01 1.65
N ALA A 243 -10.63 -0.39 1.94
CA ALA A 243 -10.39 -1.56 2.77
C ALA A 243 -10.81 -1.34 4.23
N TYR A 244 -10.92 -0.08 4.68
CA TYR A 244 -11.25 0.24 6.07
C TYR A 244 -12.64 -0.23 6.48
N SER A 245 -13.60 -0.35 5.57
CA SER A 245 -14.94 -0.89 5.89
C SER A 245 -14.84 -2.34 6.33
N THR A 246 -14.17 -3.18 5.54
CA THR A 246 -13.90 -4.57 5.91
C THR A 246 -13.03 -4.68 7.16
N LEU A 247 -12.00 -3.83 7.31
CA LEU A 247 -11.15 -3.83 8.50
C LEU A 247 -11.91 -3.43 9.78
N ALA A 248 -12.84 -2.48 9.70
CA ALA A 248 -13.70 -2.09 10.81
C ALA A 248 -14.63 -3.25 11.21
N SER A 249 -15.15 -3.99 10.23
CA SER A 249 -15.91 -5.21 10.48
C SER A 249 -15.08 -6.28 11.20
N ILE A 250 -13.82 -6.50 10.78
CA ILE A 250 -12.89 -7.43 11.43
C ILE A 250 -12.59 -7.00 12.88
N CYS A 251 -12.54 -5.69 13.17
CA CYS A 251 -12.46 -5.15 14.53
C CYS A 251 -13.78 -5.25 15.31
N GLY A 252 -14.87 -5.60 14.62
CA GLY A 252 -16.15 -5.97 15.21
C GLY A 252 -17.27 -4.94 15.06
N CYS A 253 -17.05 -3.81 14.37
CA CYS A 253 -18.13 -2.90 14.02
C CYS A 253 -19.20 -3.61 13.16
N ILE A 254 -20.41 -3.07 13.19
CA ILE A 254 -21.36 -3.20 12.07
C ILE A 254 -20.90 -2.18 11.03
N SER A 255 -20.16 -2.64 10.01
CA SER A 255 -19.63 -1.75 8.98
C SER A 255 -20.66 -1.53 7.88
N VAL A 256 -20.83 -0.27 7.47
CA VAL A 256 -21.78 0.19 6.47
C VAL A 256 -21.05 1.08 5.48
N VAL A 257 -21.19 0.84 4.18
CA VAL A 257 -20.87 1.82 3.13
C VAL A 257 -22.16 2.51 2.70
N VAL A 258 -22.12 3.84 2.62
CA VAL A 258 -23.26 4.67 2.21
C VAL A 258 -23.20 4.83 0.68
N PRO A 259 -24.16 4.27 -0.08
CA PRO A 259 -24.22 4.44 -1.53
C PRO A 259 -24.23 5.91 -1.91
N GLU A 260 -23.54 6.29 -2.99
CA GLU A 260 -23.70 7.65 -3.52
C GLU A 260 -25.10 7.84 -4.14
N PRO A 261 -25.65 9.07 -4.11
CA PRO A 261 -26.95 9.35 -4.71
C PRO A 261 -26.99 8.93 -6.18
N GLY A 262 -27.97 8.09 -6.53
CA GLY A 262 -28.18 7.60 -7.90
C GLY A 262 -27.22 6.50 -8.36
N LYS A 263 -26.32 6.02 -7.50
CA LYS A 263 -25.44 4.87 -7.79
C LYS A 263 -25.86 3.63 -7.03
N THR A 264 -25.60 2.50 -7.64
CA THR A 264 -25.91 1.14 -7.19
C THR A 264 -24.61 0.41 -6.83
N TYR A 265 -24.73 -0.83 -6.33
CA TYR A 265 -23.58 -1.68 -6.04
C TYR A 265 -22.71 -1.92 -7.29
N ASP A 266 -23.37 -2.18 -8.41
CA ASP A 266 -22.74 -2.57 -9.68
C ASP A 266 -21.99 -1.43 -10.35
N ASP A 267 -22.25 -0.18 -9.95
CA ASP A 267 -21.48 0.99 -10.40
C ASP A 267 -20.05 1.01 -9.83
N TYR A 268 -19.78 0.24 -8.76
CA TYR A 268 -18.48 0.20 -8.10
C TYR A 268 -17.78 -1.14 -8.21
N TYR A 269 -18.56 -2.22 -8.35
CA TYR A 269 -18.11 -3.59 -8.16
C TYR A 269 -18.67 -4.49 -9.25
N ALA A 270 -17.91 -5.52 -9.59
CA ALA A 270 -18.42 -6.58 -10.46
C ALA A 270 -19.53 -7.37 -9.75
N GLU A 271 -20.46 -7.93 -10.53
CA GLU A 271 -21.66 -8.64 -10.04
C GLU A 271 -21.33 -9.79 -9.05
N ASP A 272 -20.17 -10.43 -9.20
CA ASP A 272 -19.71 -11.53 -8.36
C ASP A 272 -18.85 -11.09 -7.17
N TYR A 273 -18.51 -9.80 -7.07
CA TYR A 273 -17.73 -9.27 -5.96
C TYR A 273 -18.55 -9.34 -4.67
N LYS A 274 -17.90 -9.76 -3.58
CA LYS A 274 -18.55 -9.88 -2.26
C LYS A 274 -17.82 -9.00 -1.26
N MET A 275 -18.56 -8.03 -0.70
CA MET A 275 -18.06 -7.20 0.40
C MET A 275 -18.33 -7.86 1.75
N TYR A 276 -17.64 -8.96 2.03
CA TYR A 276 -17.80 -9.64 3.32
C TYR A 276 -17.61 -8.68 4.49
N GLY A 277 -18.50 -8.78 5.47
CA GLY A 277 -18.47 -7.97 6.67
C GLY A 277 -18.97 -6.54 6.49
N VAL A 278 -19.52 -6.16 5.33
CA VAL A 278 -19.91 -4.77 5.05
C VAL A 278 -21.33 -4.73 4.48
N ALA A 279 -22.15 -3.83 5.04
CA ALA A 279 -23.50 -3.55 4.57
C ALA A 279 -23.46 -2.48 3.47
N PHE A 280 -24.23 -2.67 2.39
CA PHE A 280 -24.49 -1.62 1.40
C PHE A 280 -25.74 -0.84 1.80
N GLY A 281 -25.55 0.27 2.52
CA GLY A 281 -26.63 1.03 3.14
C GLY A 281 -27.14 0.45 4.47
N PHE A 282 -28.20 1.05 5.00
CA PHE A 282 -28.73 0.78 6.35
C PHE A 282 -29.92 -0.20 6.38
N ASP A 283 -30.20 -0.89 5.28
CA ASP A 283 -31.27 -1.87 5.25
C ASP A 283 -31.02 -3.01 6.27
N PRO A 284 -32.04 -3.46 7.03
CA PRO A 284 -31.87 -4.51 8.03
C PRO A 284 -31.22 -5.81 7.51
N GLU A 285 -31.50 -6.20 6.27
CA GLU A 285 -30.89 -7.38 5.66
C GLU A 285 -29.39 -7.17 5.42
N GLN A 286 -29.00 -5.97 4.99
CA GLN A 286 -27.61 -5.58 4.76
C GLN A 286 -26.83 -5.49 6.08
N LEU A 287 -27.44 -4.95 7.14
CA LEU A 287 -26.84 -4.94 8.48
C LEU A 287 -26.62 -6.37 9.00
N ALA A 288 -27.62 -7.24 8.85
CA ALA A 288 -27.48 -8.65 9.21
C ALA A 288 -26.45 -9.38 8.34
N TYR A 289 -26.29 -9.02 7.06
CA TYR A 289 -25.23 -9.51 6.18
C TYR A 289 -23.84 -9.12 6.70
N SER A 290 -23.64 -7.84 7.04
CA SER A 290 -22.39 -7.32 7.61
C SER A 290 -21.96 -8.10 8.85
N GLU A 291 -22.90 -8.38 9.76
CA GLU A 291 -22.61 -9.15 10.97
C GLU A 291 -22.31 -10.62 10.69
N ARG A 292 -23.14 -11.30 9.88
CA ARG A 292 -23.01 -12.75 9.65
C ARG A 292 -21.76 -13.12 8.84
N THR A 293 -21.29 -12.22 7.97
CA THR A 293 -20.13 -12.47 7.08
C THR A 293 -18.82 -11.91 7.61
N ARG A 294 -18.77 -11.46 8.87
CA ARG A 294 -17.55 -10.94 9.50
C ARG A 294 -16.40 -11.94 9.50
N SER A 295 -16.68 -13.22 9.77
CA SER A 295 -15.66 -14.28 9.71
C SER A 295 -15.12 -14.47 8.29
N ASP A 296 -15.98 -14.33 7.29
CA ASP A 296 -15.59 -14.44 5.88
C ASP A 296 -14.69 -13.27 5.46
N ALA A 297 -14.89 -12.08 6.03
CA ALA A 297 -14.02 -10.92 5.82
C ALA A 297 -12.60 -11.21 6.29
N LEU A 298 -12.44 -11.78 7.49
CA LEU A 298 -11.13 -12.16 8.02
C LEU A 298 -10.48 -13.27 7.18
N ALA A 299 -11.25 -14.29 6.80
CA ALA A 299 -10.76 -15.38 5.95
C ALA A 299 -10.31 -14.85 4.58
N TYR A 300 -11.10 -13.96 3.97
CA TYR A 300 -10.79 -13.32 2.70
C TYR A 300 -9.48 -12.53 2.76
N TYR A 301 -9.30 -11.64 3.74
CA TYR A 301 -8.05 -10.87 3.85
C TYR A 301 -6.84 -11.72 4.24
N THR A 302 -7.05 -12.82 4.96
CA THR A 302 -5.99 -13.81 5.22
C THR A 302 -5.54 -14.45 3.91
N ALA A 303 -6.48 -14.96 3.11
CA ALA A 303 -6.19 -15.53 1.79
C ALA A 303 -5.51 -14.52 0.85
N ARG A 304 -5.96 -13.25 0.84
CA ARG A 304 -5.32 -12.18 0.05
C ARG A 304 -3.86 -11.96 0.43
N ASN A 305 -3.50 -12.02 1.73
CA ASN A 305 -2.11 -11.93 2.16
C ASN A 305 -1.28 -13.14 1.69
N GLU A 306 -1.85 -14.34 1.69
CA GLU A 306 -1.20 -15.56 1.18
C GLU A 306 -1.00 -15.51 -0.34
N GLU A 307 -2.02 -15.07 -1.08
CA GLU A 307 -1.93 -14.81 -2.53
C GLU A 307 -0.83 -13.80 -2.85
N SER A 308 -0.71 -12.71 -2.08
CA SER A 308 0.37 -11.73 -2.23
C SER A 308 1.76 -12.38 -2.13
N ARG A 309 1.91 -13.37 -1.25
CA ARG A 309 3.17 -14.11 -1.11
C ARG A 309 3.46 -14.96 -2.34
N ALA A 310 2.46 -15.63 -2.89
CA ALA A 310 2.58 -16.41 -4.13
C ALA A 310 2.89 -15.51 -5.33
N GLN A 311 2.24 -14.35 -5.43
CA GLN A 311 2.49 -13.34 -6.46
C GLN A 311 3.93 -12.79 -6.39
N ALA A 312 4.42 -12.50 -5.17
CA ALA A 312 5.80 -12.08 -4.97
C ALA A 312 6.80 -13.18 -5.39
N GLN A 313 6.49 -14.46 -5.14
CA GLN A 313 7.31 -15.57 -5.59
C GLN A 313 7.36 -15.65 -7.13
N ALA A 314 6.19 -15.60 -7.78
CA ALA A 314 6.12 -15.60 -9.25
C ALA A 314 6.90 -14.44 -9.87
N PHE A 315 6.77 -13.24 -9.30
CA PHE A 315 7.53 -12.07 -9.72
C PHE A 315 9.06 -12.25 -9.60
N VAL A 316 9.51 -12.85 -8.50
CA VAL A 316 10.95 -13.09 -8.30
C VAL A 316 11.49 -14.08 -9.33
N GLU A 317 10.74 -15.13 -9.65
CA GLU A 317 11.12 -16.10 -10.68
C GLU A 317 11.11 -15.48 -12.08
N ASP A 318 10.09 -14.69 -12.41
CA ASP A 318 10.02 -13.94 -13.67
C ASP A 318 11.22 -12.97 -13.81
N CYS A 319 11.59 -12.25 -12.74
CA CYS A 319 12.79 -11.40 -12.75
C CYS A 319 14.09 -12.18 -12.98
N LYS A 320 14.18 -13.43 -12.53
CA LYS A 320 15.36 -14.27 -12.79
C LYS A 320 15.45 -14.62 -14.27
N GLU A 321 14.32 -15.00 -14.86
CA GLU A 321 14.21 -15.33 -16.29
C GLU A 321 14.41 -14.10 -17.19
N LEU A 322 14.00 -12.91 -16.76
CA LEU A 322 14.13 -11.71 -17.56
C LEU A 322 15.54 -11.12 -17.56
N PHE A 323 16.26 -11.23 -16.44
CA PHE A 323 17.49 -10.46 -16.23
C PHE A 323 18.76 -11.30 -16.02
N PHE A 324 18.63 -12.59 -15.67
CA PHE A 324 19.76 -13.41 -15.21
C PHE A 324 19.85 -14.79 -15.89
N SER A 325 18.99 -15.06 -16.87
CA SER A 325 19.00 -16.28 -17.69
C SER A 325 20.01 -16.24 -18.82
#